data_AF-D2W4H8-F1
#
_entry.id   AF-D2W4H8-F1
#
_cell.length_a   1.000
_cell.length_b   1.000
_cell.length_c   1.000
_cell.angle_alpha   90.00
_cell.angle_beta   90.00
_cell.angle_gamma   90.00
#
_symmetry.space_group_name_H-M   'P 1'
#
loop_
_entity.id
_entity.type
_entity.pdbx_description
1 polymer ?
#
loop_
_entity_poly.entity_id
_entity_poly.type
_entity_poly.pdbx_seq_one_letter_code
_entity_poly.pdbx_strand_id
1 'polypeptide(L)'
;MMNTTSPETSTSPPPIILSNSHDSNNIINTTNPTSIELASTSSSPPLQQQQQPTTQQQYQFTPPNTNTFITSNPNNPNKTNGGTSITGNINNNSNGKKQVTIQSGSAVNGNTKLGQSQVGFGQPSESGKSGSSFSQSKITLRTCCGVVELTSMKLACLLGMLVTVIGLLVLAGVAIAAFATASTKATDILIAVGKVTSLFESSNAVVLKHVYTGYVDEPSHSAVINEFKNKTADMKSTLLLIFKTVDDKSIQTLFNSTAIEASNMVVSLNNQALIMLKTQPEDSIEKISSDYFYSEKAIFQSGLDKLVAFIQNREKEKDSQVLGITLVQLIVIAISLFVIMPIIVFVFTYAINRDSLYLEKIRRANAIMLMDTMEDDGLRALFKVHCEKEKSIENYLLLEKIQYYRTLCERSIDLQMRLFGQENNALSDISSDISAESAQSSKKKKESPLEREYAEVEAKKYEVAFEIFTEFLEVTGDMAVNISHVLVDSVKDKLDKFNDKQIETLPEDMFNILEKETCLVMMDTHHRFKQSLAFQREMKIDKIKVDKLKKKKGNEF
;
A
#
# COMPACT_ATOMS: atom_id res chain seq x y z
N MET A 1 -13.26 75.53 -53.39
CA MET A 1 -14.09 74.87 -52.36
C MET A 1 -13.10 74.23 -51.39
N MET A 2 -12.58 74.95 -50.37
CA MET A 2 -13.16 75.20 -49.02
C MET A 2 -13.51 73.88 -48.32
N ASN A 3 -13.08 73.51 -47.10
CA ASN A 3 -12.51 74.17 -45.90
C ASN A 3 -11.77 73.06 -45.09
N THR A 4 -10.57 73.21 -44.52
CA THR A 4 -10.18 73.83 -43.23
C THR A 4 -11.00 73.44 -41.99
N THR A 5 -10.34 72.86 -40.98
CA THR A 5 -10.18 73.43 -39.60
C THR A 5 -9.35 72.53 -38.68
N SER A 6 -8.27 73.10 -38.13
CA SER A 6 -7.68 72.79 -36.80
C SER A 6 -8.47 73.53 -35.71
N PRO A 7 -8.22 73.34 -34.38
CA PRO A 7 -7.16 74.11 -33.70
C PRO A 7 -6.45 73.42 -32.49
N GLU A 8 -5.50 74.18 -31.95
CA GLU A 8 -4.38 73.95 -31.03
C GLU A 8 -4.71 73.76 -29.53
N THR A 9 -3.74 73.24 -28.76
CA THR A 9 -3.07 73.87 -27.56
C THR A 9 -2.14 72.83 -26.86
N SER A 10 -0.81 73.04 -26.80
CA SER A 10 -0.03 73.74 -25.75
C SER A 10 0.04 73.01 -24.38
N THR A 11 1.21 72.43 -24.02
CA THR A 11 1.90 72.60 -22.70
C THR A 11 3.32 72.02 -22.71
N SER A 12 4.22 72.71 -22.00
CA SER A 12 5.69 72.62 -21.89
C SER A 12 6.27 71.44 -21.09
N PRO A 13 7.59 71.15 -21.19
CA PRO A 13 8.29 70.16 -20.36
C PRO A 13 9.09 70.78 -19.18
N PRO A 14 9.38 70.02 -18.10
CA PRO A 14 10.35 70.38 -17.06
C PRO A 14 11.61 69.45 -17.10
N PRO A 15 12.71 69.73 -16.35
CA PRO A 15 14.02 69.96 -16.94
C PRO A 15 15.09 68.90 -16.63
N ILE A 16 16.21 69.07 -17.36
CA ILE A 16 17.51 68.43 -17.23
C ILE A 16 18.20 68.87 -15.93
N ILE A 17 18.80 67.92 -15.21
CA ILE A 17 19.82 68.18 -14.18
C ILE A 17 21.16 67.60 -14.67
N LEU A 18 22.16 68.47 -14.74
CA LEU A 18 23.58 68.17 -14.91
C LEU A 18 24.18 67.57 -13.63
N SER A 19 25.12 66.65 -13.79
CA SER A 19 26.33 66.62 -12.95
C SER A 19 27.54 66.05 -13.71
N ASN A 20 28.47 66.96 -13.98
CA ASN A 20 29.95 66.85 -14.07
C ASN A 20 30.54 65.81 -13.09
N SER A 21 31.77 65.28 -13.18
CA SER A 21 33.00 65.47 -13.96
C SER A 21 34.03 64.47 -13.41
N HIS A 22 34.91 63.89 -14.23
CA HIS A 22 36.37 64.02 -14.11
C HIS A 22 37.11 63.01 -15.02
N ASP A 23 37.76 63.59 -16.02
CA ASP A 23 39.21 63.55 -16.28
C ASP A 23 40.01 62.24 -16.15
N SER A 24 40.51 61.86 -17.34
CA SER A 24 41.93 61.88 -17.72
C SER A 24 42.79 60.62 -17.59
N ASN A 25 43.32 60.28 -18.78
CA ASN A 25 44.71 59.95 -19.10
C ASN A 25 45.22 58.49 -19.08
N ASN A 26 45.36 57.98 -20.32
CA ASN A 26 46.61 57.64 -21.01
C ASN A 26 47.41 56.35 -20.66
N ILE A 27 47.67 55.59 -21.75
CA ILE A 27 48.99 55.09 -22.21
C ILE A 27 49.55 53.73 -21.72
N ILE A 28 49.64 52.82 -22.71
CA ILE A 28 50.77 51.97 -23.15
C ILE A 28 51.12 50.63 -22.45
N ASN A 29 51.07 49.59 -23.30
CA ASN A 29 51.92 48.40 -23.51
C ASN A 29 52.28 47.38 -22.41
N THR A 30 52.11 46.12 -22.82
CA THR A 30 52.97 44.93 -22.66
C THR A 30 53.68 44.71 -21.32
N THR A 31 53.43 43.55 -20.70
CA THR A 31 54.36 42.39 -20.66
C THR A 31 53.79 41.31 -19.75
N ASN A 32 53.75 40.06 -20.24
CA ASN A 32 53.93 38.86 -19.40
C ASN A 32 55.37 38.89 -18.83
N PRO A 33 55.74 38.21 -17.71
CA PRO A 33 55.26 36.87 -17.34
C PRO A 33 55.20 36.56 -15.81
N THR A 34 54.88 35.30 -15.52
CA THR A 34 55.34 34.48 -14.36
C THR A 34 54.52 34.48 -13.07
N SER A 35 53.78 33.37 -12.92
CA SER A 35 53.75 32.45 -11.77
C SER A 35 53.84 33.02 -10.35
N ILE A 36 52.71 33.04 -9.64
CA ILE A 36 52.66 32.75 -8.20
C ILE A 36 51.43 31.89 -7.89
N GLU A 37 51.73 30.72 -7.35
CA GLU A 37 50.88 29.75 -6.66
C GLU A 37 50.35 30.37 -5.35
N LEU A 38 49.04 30.33 -5.11
CA LEU A 38 48.50 30.18 -3.75
C LEU A 38 47.01 29.81 -3.73
N ALA A 39 46.74 28.73 -3.00
CA ALA A 39 45.51 28.25 -2.38
C ALA A 39 44.21 29.08 -2.56
N SER A 40 43.19 28.46 -3.16
CA SER A 40 41.80 28.87 -2.99
C SER A 40 41.03 27.83 -2.18
N THR A 41 40.64 28.25 -0.98
CA THR A 41 39.69 27.60 -0.09
C THR A 41 38.29 27.71 -0.69
N SER A 42 37.61 26.57 -0.75
CA SER A 42 36.22 26.42 -1.14
C SER A 42 35.28 27.09 -0.14
N SER A 43 34.50 28.07 -0.59
CA SER A 43 33.22 28.40 0.06
C SER A 43 32.25 28.98 -0.98
N SER A 44 31.32 28.14 -1.42
CA SER A 44 30.16 28.55 -2.23
C SER A 44 28.96 28.72 -1.32
N PRO A 45 28.21 29.83 -1.40
CA PRO A 45 26.86 29.92 -0.83
C PRO A 45 25.80 29.42 -1.85
N PRO A 46 24.65 28.91 -1.39
CA PRO A 46 23.67 28.27 -2.25
C PRO A 46 22.79 29.28 -2.99
N LEU A 47 22.62 29.06 -4.29
CA LEU A 47 21.68 29.77 -5.14
C LEU A 47 20.25 29.25 -4.97
N GLN A 48 19.34 30.21 -5.02
CA GLN A 48 17.92 30.14 -4.74
C GLN A 48 17.14 29.24 -5.70
N GLN A 49 16.10 28.62 -5.14
CA GLN A 49 15.04 27.90 -5.84
C GLN A 49 14.36 28.81 -6.87
N GLN A 50 14.32 28.36 -8.13
CA GLN A 50 13.50 28.97 -9.16
C GLN A 50 12.20 28.19 -9.29
N GLN A 51 11.10 28.93 -9.21
CA GLN A 51 9.71 28.49 -9.13
C GLN A 51 9.25 27.77 -10.41
N GLN A 52 8.55 26.64 -10.22
CA GLN A 52 7.68 26.00 -11.21
C GLN A 52 6.37 26.80 -11.35
N PRO A 53 5.84 27.02 -12.57
CA PRO A 53 4.47 27.47 -12.73
C PRO A 53 3.50 26.27 -12.61
N THR A 54 2.68 26.28 -11.56
CA THR A 54 1.54 25.39 -11.39
C THR A 54 0.36 25.92 -12.19
N THR A 55 -0.05 25.21 -13.24
CA THR A 55 -1.36 25.39 -13.87
C THR A 55 -2.36 24.51 -13.11
N GLN A 56 -3.13 25.12 -12.21
CA GLN A 56 -4.32 24.49 -11.63
C GLN A 56 -5.50 24.68 -12.60
N GLN A 57 -5.98 23.60 -13.22
CA GLN A 57 -7.32 23.55 -13.78
C GLN A 57 -8.25 22.97 -12.71
N GLN A 58 -9.08 23.84 -12.10
CA GLN A 58 -10.26 23.44 -11.34
C GLN A 58 -11.35 22.98 -12.31
N TYR A 59 -11.64 21.68 -12.32
CA TYR A 59 -12.93 21.19 -12.82
C TYR A 59 -13.92 21.15 -11.65
N GLN A 60 -14.86 22.08 -11.68
CA GLN A 60 -16.01 22.16 -10.79
C GLN A 60 -17.16 21.40 -11.45
N PHE A 61 -17.52 20.22 -10.91
CA PHE A 61 -18.70 19.49 -11.31
C PHE A 61 -19.91 19.99 -10.50
N THR A 62 -20.85 20.64 -11.20
CA THR A 62 -22.21 20.91 -10.75
C THR A 62 -23.13 19.72 -11.08
N PRO A 63 -24.02 19.30 -10.17
CA PRO A 63 -25.07 18.33 -10.50
C PRO A 63 -26.31 19.05 -11.10
N PRO A 64 -27.03 18.44 -12.06
CA PRO A 64 -28.30 18.98 -12.51
C PRO A 64 -29.44 18.52 -11.59
N ASN A 65 -30.19 19.53 -11.12
CA ASN A 65 -31.51 19.41 -10.52
C ASN A 65 -32.55 19.04 -11.60
N THR A 66 -33.43 18.09 -11.31
CA THR A 66 -34.73 17.98 -11.99
C THR A 66 -35.83 17.72 -10.95
N ASN A 67 -36.61 18.78 -10.67
CA ASN A 67 -37.99 18.81 -10.16
C ASN A 67 -38.91 17.92 -11.03
N THR A 68 -40.05 17.35 -10.68
CA THR A 68 -41.02 17.33 -9.57
C THR A 68 -42.00 16.20 -9.93
N PHE A 69 -42.58 15.46 -8.97
CA PHE A 69 -44.02 15.14 -9.04
C PHE A 69 -44.56 14.84 -7.63
N ILE A 70 -45.79 15.30 -7.44
CA ILE A 70 -46.56 15.52 -6.20
C ILE A 70 -47.41 14.30 -5.86
N THR A 71 -47.52 13.92 -4.57
CA THR A 71 -48.82 13.58 -3.93
C THR A 71 -48.76 13.55 -2.39
N SER A 72 -49.46 14.51 -1.78
CA SER A 72 -50.34 14.46 -0.58
C SER A 72 -50.05 13.58 0.65
N ASN A 73 -49.63 14.22 1.76
CA ASN A 73 -50.25 14.43 3.11
C ASN A 73 -51.39 13.48 3.62
N PRO A 74 -51.81 13.49 4.92
CA PRO A 74 -51.15 13.77 6.22
C PRO A 74 -51.41 12.69 7.31
N ASN A 75 -50.62 12.67 8.40
CA ASN A 75 -51.13 12.82 9.80
C ASN A 75 -50.01 12.66 10.86
N ASN A 76 -49.80 13.75 11.61
CA ASN A 76 -49.22 13.84 12.96
C ASN A 76 -50.44 13.78 13.96
N PRO A 77 -50.35 13.88 15.32
CA PRO A 77 -49.21 14.23 16.17
C PRO A 77 -49.12 13.55 17.58
N ASN A 78 -48.16 14.05 18.38
CA ASN A 78 -48.06 14.15 19.86
C ASN A 78 -47.05 13.22 20.55
N LYS A 79 -45.95 13.75 21.14
CA LYS A 79 -45.77 14.28 22.53
C LYS A 79 -44.87 13.27 23.31
N THR A 80 -43.95 13.56 24.24
CA THR A 80 -43.58 14.73 25.05
C THR A 80 -42.22 14.47 25.72
N ASN A 81 -41.45 15.54 25.97
CA ASN A 81 -40.65 15.92 27.16
C ASN A 81 -39.66 15.01 27.91
N GLY A 82 -38.50 15.62 28.22
CA GLY A 82 -37.70 15.47 29.45
C GLY A 82 -36.35 14.79 29.20
N GLY A 83 -35.15 15.38 29.35
CA GLY A 83 -34.71 16.50 30.17
C GLY A 83 -33.90 16.00 31.35
N THR A 84 -32.56 15.94 31.27
CA THR A 84 -31.59 16.43 32.28
C THR A 84 -30.14 16.10 31.92
N SER A 85 -29.36 17.17 31.85
CA SER A 85 -27.91 17.28 31.87
C SER A 85 -27.36 17.03 33.28
N ILE A 86 -26.32 16.20 33.42
CA ILE A 86 -25.40 16.26 34.56
C ILE A 86 -23.96 16.26 34.03
N THR A 87 -23.35 17.42 34.21
CA THR A 87 -21.93 17.74 34.08
C THR A 87 -21.16 17.09 35.23
N GLY A 88 -20.16 16.27 34.92
CA GLY A 88 -19.28 15.65 35.91
C GLY A 88 -17.82 15.81 35.49
N ASN A 89 -17.23 16.92 35.89
CA ASN A 89 -15.83 17.26 35.71
C ASN A 89 -14.98 16.47 36.72
N ILE A 90 -14.15 15.52 36.27
CA ILE A 90 -13.09 14.92 37.11
C ILE A 90 -11.76 15.04 36.38
N ASN A 91 -11.04 16.06 36.81
CA ASN A 91 -9.62 16.24 36.64
C ASN A 91 -8.92 15.22 37.56
N ASN A 92 -8.07 14.33 37.04
CA ASN A 92 -7.02 13.77 37.89
C ASN A 92 -5.75 13.40 37.14
N ASN A 93 -4.69 13.82 37.79
CA ASN A 93 -3.35 13.99 37.31
C ASN A 93 -2.53 12.69 37.42
N SER A 94 -1.51 12.64 36.56
CA SER A 94 -0.37 11.72 36.50
C SER A 94 0.13 11.13 37.84
N ASN A 95 0.48 9.84 37.83
CA ASN A 95 1.84 9.36 38.12
C ASN A 95 1.98 7.82 38.16
N GLY A 96 3.08 7.32 37.60
CA GLY A 96 3.77 6.13 38.15
C GLY A 96 3.50 4.76 37.51
N LYS A 97 3.97 4.54 36.27
CA LYS A 97 4.20 3.20 35.71
C LYS A 97 5.40 2.55 36.44
N LYS A 98 5.14 1.59 37.34
CA LYS A 98 6.15 0.60 37.78
C LYS A 98 5.73 -0.78 37.25
N GLN A 99 6.43 -1.24 36.21
CA GLN A 99 6.42 -2.64 35.78
C GLN A 99 7.28 -3.46 36.75
N VAL A 100 6.66 -4.45 37.38
CA VAL A 100 7.37 -5.49 38.15
C VAL A 100 7.32 -6.78 37.33
N THR A 101 8.46 -7.13 36.77
CA THR A 101 8.71 -8.42 36.11
C THR A 101 8.97 -9.47 37.19
N ILE A 102 8.10 -10.48 37.29
CA ILE A 102 8.37 -11.68 38.10
C ILE A 102 8.95 -12.73 37.16
N GLN A 103 10.28 -12.88 37.20
CA GLN A 103 10.99 -14.07 36.73
C GLN A 103 10.83 -15.17 37.80
N SER A 104 10.17 -16.26 37.45
CA SER A 104 10.21 -17.50 38.22
C SER A 104 11.21 -18.45 37.56
N GLY A 105 12.49 -18.28 37.94
CA GLY A 105 13.50 -19.31 37.72
C GLY A 105 13.42 -20.33 38.85
N SER A 106 13.30 -21.61 38.50
CA SER A 106 13.62 -22.71 39.40
C SER A 106 14.41 -23.73 38.61
N ALA A 107 15.74 -23.64 38.77
CA ALA A 107 16.66 -24.70 38.47
C ALA A 107 16.62 -25.70 39.62
N VAL A 108 16.29 -26.96 39.33
CA VAL A 108 16.67 -28.10 40.17
C VAL A 108 17.26 -29.16 39.24
N ASN A 109 18.52 -29.48 39.52
CA ASN A 109 19.34 -30.50 38.90
C ASN A 109 18.86 -31.91 39.29
N GLY A 110 19.03 -32.85 38.35
CA GLY A 110 19.75 -34.09 38.65
C GLY A 110 18.95 -35.37 38.86
N ASN A 111 18.99 -36.23 37.83
CA ASN A 111 19.11 -37.69 37.88
C ASN A 111 18.15 -38.49 38.78
N THR A 112 17.24 -39.23 38.15
CA THR A 112 17.22 -40.70 38.33
C THR A 112 16.57 -41.39 37.13
N LYS A 113 17.34 -42.27 36.48
CA LYS A 113 16.85 -43.33 35.60
C LYS A 113 16.01 -44.30 36.43
N LEU A 114 14.82 -44.66 35.96
CA LEU A 114 14.32 -46.03 36.08
C LEU A 114 13.28 -46.27 34.99
N GLY A 115 13.47 -47.35 34.23
CA GLY A 115 12.57 -47.76 33.16
C GLY A 115 11.27 -48.30 33.71
N GLN A 116 10.17 -48.00 33.01
CA GLN A 116 8.96 -48.78 33.10
C GLN A 116 8.26 -48.82 31.74
N SER A 117 7.95 -50.06 31.39
CA SER A 117 7.41 -50.61 30.16
C SER A 117 6.24 -49.84 29.56
N GLN A 118 6.40 -49.47 28.28
CA GLN A 118 5.31 -49.18 27.35
C GLN A 118 4.48 -50.45 27.12
N VAL A 119 3.18 -50.38 27.38
CA VAL A 119 2.19 -51.26 26.75
C VAL A 119 1.45 -50.38 25.75
N GLY A 120 1.75 -50.60 24.47
CA GLY A 120 1.18 -49.87 23.35
C GLY A 120 -0.28 -50.27 23.14
N PHE A 121 -1.18 -49.30 23.25
CA PHE A 121 -2.52 -49.40 22.69
C PHE A 121 -2.45 -49.01 21.21
N GLY A 122 -2.91 -49.94 20.37
CA GLY A 122 -2.91 -49.81 18.92
C GLY A 122 -3.81 -48.69 18.43
N GLN A 123 -3.32 -47.95 17.44
CA GLN A 123 -4.12 -47.06 16.59
C GLN A 123 -4.95 -47.91 15.61
N PRO A 124 -6.25 -47.64 15.43
CA PRO A 124 -6.98 -48.18 14.30
C PRO A 124 -6.49 -47.51 13.02
N SER A 125 -6.24 -48.36 12.04
CA SER A 125 -5.79 -48.03 10.70
C SER A 125 -7.00 -47.56 9.88
N GLU A 126 -7.14 -46.25 9.64
CA GLU A 126 -8.03 -45.76 8.60
C GLU A 126 -7.25 -45.56 7.29
N SER A 127 -7.53 -46.47 6.36
CA SER A 127 -7.13 -46.39 4.97
C SER A 127 -8.04 -45.43 4.19
N GLY A 128 -7.44 -44.56 3.38
CA GLY A 128 -8.04 -44.18 2.09
C GLY A 128 -8.61 -42.77 1.96
N LYS A 129 -7.74 -41.76 1.83
CA LYS A 129 -7.91 -40.70 0.82
C LYS A 129 -6.58 -39.99 0.59
N SER A 130 -5.98 -40.28 -0.57
CA SER A 130 -4.74 -39.73 -1.09
C SER A 130 -4.87 -38.23 -1.41
N GLY A 131 -4.97 -37.39 -0.39
CA GLY A 131 -4.72 -35.95 -0.52
C GLY A 131 -3.21 -35.74 -0.55
N SER A 132 -2.68 -35.23 -1.65
CA SER A 132 -1.25 -34.94 -1.83
C SER A 132 -0.69 -34.16 -0.63
N SER A 133 0.11 -34.83 0.19
CA SER A 133 0.92 -34.21 1.24
C SER A 133 1.91 -33.28 0.58
N PHE A 134 1.53 -32.00 0.44
CA PHE A 134 2.46 -30.95 0.11
C PHE A 134 3.41 -30.85 1.31
N SER A 135 4.57 -31.52 1.19
CA SER A 135 5.65 -31.48 2.16
C SER A 135 5.85 -30.03 2.60
N GLN A 136 5.52 -29.75 3.86
CA GLN A 136 5.84 -28.47 4.49
C GLN A 136 7.37 -28.43 4.67
N SER A 137 8.09 -28.16 3.58
CA SER A 137 9.50 -27.86 3.61
C SER A 137 9.67 -26.56 4.41
N LYS A 138 9.92 -26.73 5.70
CA LYS A 138 10.13 -25.64 6.65
C LYS A 138 11.56 -25.15 6.45
N ILE A 139 11.74 -24.14 5.61
CA ILE A 139 13.06 -23.53 5.39
C ILE A 139 13.28 -22.50 6.50
N THR A 140 14.20 -22.80 7.40
CA THR A 140 14.63 -21.86 8.45
C THR A 140 15.87 -21.14 8.01
N LEU A 141 15.78 -19.83 7.79
CA LEU A 141 16.93 -18.98 7.45
C LEU A 141 17.38 -18.23 8.70
N ARG A 142 18.66 -18.39 9.06
CA ARG A 142 19.29 -17.60 10.13
C ARG A 142 19.70 -16.26 9.55
N THR A 143 18.98 -15.21 9.93
CA THR A 143 19.32 -13.82 9.60
C THR A 143 20.01 -13.15 10.78
N CYS A 144 20.63 -12.00 10.56
CA CYS A 144 21.25 -11.18 11.61
C CYS A 144 20.26 -10.76 12.72
N CYS A 145 18.94 -10.83 12.49
CA CYS A 145 17.89 -10.54 13.47
C CYS A 145 17.23 -11.79 14.08
N GLY A 146 17.80 -12.99 13.87
CA GLY A 146 17.29 -14.25 14.41
C GLY A 146 16.90 -15.28 13.34
N VAL A 147 16.31 -16.39 13.80
CA VAL A 147 15.88 -17.49 12.93
C VAL A 147 14.50 -17.17 12.37
N VAL A 148 14.43 -16.85 11.07
CA VAL A 148 13.18 -16.61 10.37
C VAL A 148 12.73 -17.92 9.72
N GLU A 149 11.61 -18.46 10.19
CA GLU A 149 10.94 -19.58 9.51
C GLU A 149 10.17 -19.02 8.31
N LEU A 150 10.71 -19.27 7.12
CA LEU A 150 10.07 -18.94 5.86
C LEU A 150 9.27 -20.15 5.39
N THR A 151 7.95 -20.04 5.52
CA THR A 151 7.06 -20.89 4.75
C THR A 151 7.21 -20.53 3.27
N SER A 152 6.99 -21.50 2.37
CA SER A 152 6.97 -21.27 0.91
C SER A 152 6.11 -20.05 0.52
N MET A 153 5.04 -19.80 1.29
CA MET A 153 4.18 -18.62 1.18
C MET A 153 4.88 -17.30 1.53
N LYS A 154 5.62 -17.22 2.65
CA LYS A 154 6.39 -16.01 2.98
C LYS A 154 7.46 -15.75 1.93
N LEU A 155 8.04 -16.83 1.37
CA LEU A 155 9.01 -16.73 0.28
C LEU A 155 8.38 -16.16 -1.00
N ALA A 156 7.19 -16.62 -1.38
CA ALA A 156 6.48 -16.08 -2.55
C ALA A 156 6.10 -14.60 -2.37
N CYS A 157 5.66 -14.20 -1.17
CA CYS A 157 5.37 -12.79 -0.88
C CYS A 157 6.65 -11.93 -0.90
N LEU A 158 7.76 -12.45 -0.35
CA LEU A 158 9.05 -11.77 -0.38
C LEU A 158 9.58 -11.63 -1.82
N LEU A 159 9.46 -12.67 -2.64
CA LEU A 159 9.78 -12.62 -4.08
C LEU A 159 8.92 -11.58 -4.81
N GLY A 160 7.61 -11.55 -4.53
CA GLY A 160 6.70 -10.55 -5.08
C GLY A 160 7.13 -9.12 -4.73
N MET A 161 7.46 -8.86 -3.46
CA MET A 161 8.00 -7.57 -3.03
C MET A 161 9.35 -7.26 -3.69
N LEU A 162 10.26 -8.22 -3.80
CA LEU A 162 11.55 -8.02 -4.47
C LEU A 162 11.39 -7.63 -5.95
N VAL A 163 10.52 -8.34 -6.68
CA VAL A 163 10.21 -8.02 -8.09
C VAL A 163 9.64 -6.61 -8.21
N THR A 164 8.76 -6.19 -7.30
CA THR A 164 8.22 -4.82 -7.31
C THR A 164 9.30 -3.76 -7.09
N VAL A 165 10.24 -3.99 -6.17
CA VAL A 165 11.36 -3.06 -5.92
C VAL A 165 12.27 -2.95 -7.13
N ILE A 166 12.61 -4.07 -7.77
CA ILE A 166 13.41 -4.07 -9.01
C ILE A 166 12.68 -3.31 -10.12
N GLY A 167 11.38 -3.54 -10.28
CA GLY A 167 10.55 -2.82 -11.26
C GLY A 167 10.56 -1.30 -11.05
N LEU A 168 10.47 -0.84 -9.80
CA LEU A 168 10.56 0.59 -9.45
C LEU A 168 11.94 1.19 -9.74
N LEU A 169 13.02 0.44 -9.50
CA LEU A 169 14.38 0.89 -9.81
C LEU A 169 14.60 1.04 -11.32
N VAL A 170 14.09 0.10 -12.12
CA VAL A 170 14.16 0.19 -13.59
C VAL A 170 13.37 1.41 -14.09
N LEU A 171 12.17 1.63 -13.57
CA LEU A 171 11.36 2.81 -13.91
C LEU A 171 12.06 4.13 -13.56
N ALA A 172 12.70 4.20 -12.39
CA ALA A 172 13.48 5.36 -11.99
C ALA A 172 14.65 5.61 -12.94
N GLY A 173 15.38 4.56 -13.34
CA GLY A 173 16.49 4.66 -14.29
C GLY A 173 16.04 5.18 -15.66
N VAL A 174 14.93 4.66 -16.19
CA VAL A 174 14.35 5.14 -17.46
C VAL A 174 13.88 6.59 -17.36
N ALA A 175 13.25 6.99 -16.25
CA ALA A 175 12.81 8.36 -16.04
C ALA A 175 13.99 9.35 -15.96
N ILE A 176 15.08 8.98 -15.29
CA ILE A 176 16.31 9.79 -15.25
C ILE A 176 16.90 9.94 -16.64
N ALA A 177 16.97 8.86 -17.43
CA ALA A 177 17.45 8.91 -18.81
C ALA A 177 16.57 9.81 -19.69
N ALA A 178 15.25 9.68 -19.59
CA ALA A 178 14.29 10.52 -20.32
C ALA A 178 14.47 12.00 -19.96
N PHE A 179 14.61 12.31 -18.67
CA PHE A 179 14.84 13.67 -18.19
C PHE A 179 16.17 14.23 -18.69
N ALA A 180 17.25 13.45 -18.66
CA ALA A 180 18.55 13.88 -19.17
C ALA A 180 18.50 14.22 -20.66
N THR A 181 17.76 13.44 -21.47
CA THR A 181 17.57 13.71 -22.91
C THR A 181 16.71 14.95 -23.13
N ALA A 182 15.60 15.09 -22.40
CA ALA A 182 14.66 16.21 -22.52
C ALA A 182 15.23 17.54 -21.99
N SER A 183 16.16 17.50 -21.03
CA SER A 183 16.83 18.65 -20.42
C SER A 183 17.73 19.44 -21.40
N THR A 184 18.02 18.88 -22.57
CA THR A 184 18.90 19.57 -23.52
C THR A 184 18.23 20.81 -24.13
N LYS A 185 18.87 21.96 -23.95
CA LYS A 185 18.38 23.33 -24.24
C LYS A 185 18.22 23.68 -25.72
N ALA A 186 17.47 22.91 -26.51
CA ALA A 186 17.25 23.20 -27.93
C ALA A 186 16.51 24.53 -28.14
N THR A 187 15.50 24.82 -27.31
CA THR A 187 14.71 26.05 -27.37
C THR A 187 15.54 27.31 -27.12
N ASP A 188 16.48 27.28 -26.16
CA ASP A 188 17.39 28.41 -25.90
C ASP A 188 18.26 28.73 -27.11
N ILE A 189 18.70 27.70 -27.84
CA ILE A 189 19.52 27.85 -29.05
C ILE A 189 18.69 28.47 -30.18
N LEU A 190 17.45 27.99 -30.39
CA LEU A 190 16.56 28.53 -31.42
C LEU A 190 16.22 30.00 -31.16
N ILE A 191 15.95 30.36 -29.90
CA ILE A 191 15.75 31.76 -29.47
C ILE A 191 17.00 32.59 -29.75
N ALA A 192 18.20 32.07 -29.44
CA ALA A 192 19.45 32.75 -29.70
C ALA A 192 19.67 33.02 -31.20
N VAL A 193 19.32 32.07 -32.08
CA VAL A 193 19.42 32.25 -33.54
C VAL A 193 18.43 33.31 -34.04
N GLY A 194 17.20 33.31 -33.53
CA GLY A 194 16.23 34.38 -33.80
C GLY A 194 16.77 35.75 -33.37
N LYS A 195 17.44 35.82 -32.22
CA LYS A 195 18.09 37.04 -31.73
C LYS A 195 19.23 37.51 -32.64
N VAL A 196 20.08 36.60 -33.13
CA VAL A 196 21.16 36.95 -34.10
C VAL A 196 20.57 37.53 -35.37
N THR A 197 19.53 36.92 -35.93
CA THR A 197 18.85 37.38 -37.14
C THR A 197 18.25 38.78 -36.94
N SER A 198 17.56 38.98 -35.82
CA SER A 198 16.99 40.29 -35.46
C SER A 198 18.06 41.36 -35.27
N LEU A 199 19.17 41.04 -34.59
CA LEU A 199 20.28 41.98 -34.38
C LEU A 199 20.96 42.37 -35.70
N PHE A 200 21.14 41.42 -36.62
CA PHE A 200 21.71 41.67 -37.94
C PHE A 200 20.82 42.56 -38.81
N GLU A 201 19.52 42.25 -38.92
CA GLU A 201 18.62 43.09 -39.71
C GLU A 201 18.44 44.47 -39.07
N SER A 202 18.37 44.53 -37.74
CA SER A 202 18.28 45.81 -37.02
C SER A 202 19.54 46.67 -37.19
N SER A 203 20.74 46.08 -37.14
CA SER A 203 21.99 46.82 -37.34
C SER A 203 22.10 47.34 -38.77
N ASN A 204 21.76 46.53 -39.77
CA ASN A 204 21.74 46.94 -41.17
C ASN A 204 20.68 48.02 -41.44
N ALA A 205 19.48 47.88 -40.86
CA ALA A 205 18.40 48.86 -41.05
C ALA A 205 18.79 50.24 -40.48
N VAL A 206 19.51 50.29 -39.35
CA VAL A 206 20.03 51.55 -38.80
C VAL A 206 20.97 52.23 -39.80
N VAL A 207 21.88 51.48 -40.42
CA VAL A 207 22.82 52.01 -41.40
C VAL A 207 22.10 52.48 -42.66
N LEU A 208 21.25 51.64 -43.25
CA LEU A 208 20.47 51.99 -44.45
C LEU A 208 19.63 53.24 -44.22
N LYS A 209 18.92 53.32 -43.09
CA LYS A 209 18.10 54.48 -42.75
C LYS A 209 18.93 55.77 -42.80
N HIS A 210 20.08 55.81 -42.15
CA HIS A 210 20.89 57.02 -42.06
C HIS A 210 21.61 57.36 -43.37
N VAL A 211 22.01 56.35 -44.15
CA VAL A 211 22.62 56.58 -45.47
C VAL A 211 21.60 57.14 -46.46
N TYR A 212 20.38 56.61 -46.51
CA TYR A 212 19.35 57.10 -47.43
C TYR A 212 18.69 58.41 -46.99
N THR A 213 18.62 58.71 -45.69
CA THR A 213 18.05 60.00 -45.23
C THR A 213 19.03 61.17 -45.31
N GLY A 214 20.34 60.90 -45.44
CA GLY A 214 21.38 61.93 -45.57
C GLY A 214 21.47 62.89 -44.37
N TYR A 215 20.90 62.53 -43.21
CA TYR A 215 20.81 63.41 -42.05
C TYR A 215 22.09 63.28 -41.20
N VAL A 216 22.92 64.33 -41.20
CA VAL A 216 24.26 64.33 -40.58
C VAL A 216 24.39 65.48 -39.56
N ASP A 217 23.65 65.40 -38.45
CA ASP A 217 24.04 66.16 -37.25
C ASP A 217 25.17 65.41 -36.53
N GLU A 218 26.29 66.08 -36.22
CA GLU A 218 27.46 65.50 -35.53
C GLU A 218 27.13 64.65 -34.28
N PRO A 219 26.36 65.14 -33.30
CA PRO A 219 26.00 64.33 -32.14
C PRO A 219 25.17 63.09 -32.51
N SER A 220 24.30 63.21 -33.52
CA SER A 220 23.47 62.11 -34.03
C SER A 220 24.31 61.06 -34.77
N HIS A 221 25.34 61.48 -35.51
CA HIS A 221 26.21 60.57 -36.26
C HIS A 221 27.01 59.63 -35.33
N SER A 222 27.59 60.17 -34.25
CA SER A 222 28.33 59.38 -33.28
C SER A 222 27.43 58.36 -32.54
N ALA A 223 26.19 58.74 -32.23
CA ALA A 223 25.21 57.86 -31.59
C ALA A 223 24.85 56.68 -32.50
N VAL A 224 24.68 56.91 -33.80
CA VAL A 224 24.37 55.87 -34.81
C VAL A 224 25.51 54.87 -34.96
N ILE A 225 26.75 55.36 -35.05
CA ILE A 225 27.93 54.48 -35.10
C ILE A 225 28.00 53.61 -33.84
N ASN A 226 27.75 54.18 -32.67
CA ASN A 226 27.77 53.44 -31.41
C ASN A 226 26.64 52.42 -31.34
N GLU A 227 25.42 52.77 -31.78
CA GLU A 227 24.29 51.83 -31.85
C GLU A 227 24.60 50.65 -32.77
N PHE A 228 25.12 50.92 -33.98
CA PHE A 228 25.53 49.90 -34.93
C PHE A 228 26.61 48.97 -34.36
N LYS A 229 27.65 49.54 -33.73
CA LYS A 229 28.73 48.78 -33.10
C LYS A 229 28.22 47.90 -31.97
N ASN A 230 27.35 48.42 -31.10
CA ASN A 230 26.78 47.68 -29.99
C ASN A 230 25.93 46.50 -30.48
N LYS A 231 25.01 46.74 -31.43
CA LYS A 231 24.19 45.67 -32.02
C LYS A 231 25.03 44.59 -32.70
N THR A 232 26.10 45.00 -33.39
CA THR A 232 27.03 44.07 -34.05
C THR A 232 27.86 43.26 -33.04
N ALA A 233 28.28 43.87 -31.93
CA ALA A 233 28.97 43.18 -30.85
C ALA A 233 28.07 42.16 -30.14
N ASP A 234 26.81 42.52 -29.88
CA ASP A 234 25.80 41.63 -29.32
C ASP A 234 25.49 40.45 -30.24
N MET A 235 25.41 40.72 -31.55
CA MET A 235 25.22 39.69 -32.58
C MET A 235 26.38 38.68 -32.54
N LYS A 236 27.64 39.16 -32.59
CA LYS A 236 28.83 38.31 -32.53
C LYS A 236 28.90 37.49 -31.23
N SER A 237 28.57 38.11 -30.10
CA SER A 237 28.57 37.45 -28.79
C SER A 237 27.49 36.35 -28.71
N THR A 238 26.30 36.63 -29.23
CA THR A 238 25.20 35.64 -29.29
C THR A 238 25.55 34.48 -30.23
N LEU A 239 26.19 34.78 -31.37
CA LEU A 239 26.67 33.77 -32.31
C LEU A 239 27.72 32.84 -31.70
N LEU A 240 28.69 33.39 -30.96
CA LEU A 240 29.69 32.59 -30.23
C LEU A 240 29.05 31.69 -29.16
N LEU A 241 28.02 32.19 -28.46
CA LEU A 241 27.26 31.39 -27.50
C LEU A 241 26.55 30.21 -28.18
N ILE A 242 25.97 30.43 -29.37
CA ILE A 242 25.33 29.36 -30.15
C ILE A 242 26.36 28.28 -30.51
N PHE A 243 27.54 28.66 -31.03
CA PHE A 243 28.56 27.66 -31.39
C PHE A 243 29.10 26.88 -30.20
N LYS A 244 29.26 27.53 -29.05
CA LYS A 244 29.65 26.87 -27.81
C LYS A 244 28.59 25.87 -27.32
N THR A 245 27.32 26.15 -27.58
CA THR A 245 26.19 25.33 -27.10
C THR A 245 25.86 24.17 -28.04
N VAL A 246 26.04 24.35 -29.35
CA VAL A 246 25.75 23.32 -30.36
C VAL A 246 26.82 22.21 -30.40
N ASP A 247 28.07 22.52 -30.01
CA ASP A 247 29.23 21.61 -29.96
C ASP A 247 29.32 20.64 -31.15
N ASP A 248 29.12 21.17 -32.36
CA ASP A 248 29.20 20.39 -33.60
C ASP A 248 30.27 20.99 -34.50
N LYS A 249 31.37 20.25 -34.66
CA LYS A 249 32.52 20.67 -35.47
C LYS A 249 32.15 20.88 -36.94
N SER A 250 31.17 20.14 -37.48
CA SER A 250 30.80 20.23 -38.90
C SER A 250 30.08 21.54 -39.24
N ILE A 251 29.30 22.06 -38.31
CA ILE A 251 28.64 23.36 -38.47
C ILE A 251 29.54 24.52 -38.15
N GLN A 252 30.38 24.38 -37.13
CA GLN A 252 31.36 25.42 -36.83
C GLN A 252 32.27 25.65 -38.04
N THR A 253 32.72 24.60 -38.73
CA THR A 253 33.54 24.76 -39.94
C THR A 253 32.75 25.38 -41.09
N LEU A 254 31.55 24.89 -41.38
CA LEU A 254 30.72 25.39 -42.50
C LEU A 254 30.28 26.84 -42.30
N PHE A 255 29.97 27.24 -41.05
CA PHE A 255 29.53 28.58 -40.74
C PHE A 255 30.72 29.56 -40.62
N ASN A 256 31.83 29.15 -40.00
CA ASN A 256 33.02 30.00 -39.85
C ASN A 256 33.66 30.37 -41.18
N SER A 257 33.70 29.44 -42.14
CA SER A 257 34.40 29.64 -43.43
C SER A 257 33.65 30.51 -44.44
N THR A 258 32.36 30.78 -44.23
CA THR A 258 31.53 31.40 -45.27
C THR A 258 30.62 32.47 -44.68
N ALA A 259 29.84 32.14 -43.66
CA ALA A 259 28.89 33.09 -43.09
C ALA A 259 29.57 34.14 -42.20
N ILE A 260 30.55 33.76 -41.38
CA ILE A 260 31.27 34.73 -40.53
C ILE A 260 32.09 35.70 -41.37
N GLU A 261 32.75 35.20 -42.42
CA GLU A 261 33.50 36.04 -43.35
C GLU A 261 32.57 37.05 -44.03
N ALA A 262 31.46 36.58 -44.62
CA ALA A 262 30.44 37.45 -45.21
C ALA A 262 29.87 38.47 -44.20
N SER A 263 29.62 38.06 -42.95
CA SER A 263 29.18 38.96 -41.87
C SER A 263 30.20 40.05 -41.59
N ASN A 264 31.49 39.71 -41.49
CA ASN A 264 32.56 40.68 -41.29
C ASN A 264 32.70 41.63 -42.48
N MET A 265 32.50 41.13 -43.71
CA MET A 265 32.51 41.95 -44.92
C MET A 265 31.34 42.93 -44.95
N VAL A 266 30.11 42.50 -44.65
CA VAL A 266 28.94 43.39 -44.53
C VAL A 266 29.15 44.44 -43.45
N VAL A 267 29.70 44.05 -42.29
CA VAL A 267 30.03 44.99 -41.20
C VAL A 267 31.09 46.00 -41.64
N SER A 268 32.10 45.57 -42.41
CA SER A 268 33.13 46.44 -42.96
C SER A 268 32.54 47.45 -43.96
N LEU A 269 31.69 46.98 -44.88
CA LEU A 269 30.99 47.82 -45.86
C LEU A 269 30.07 48.84 -45.18
N ASN A 270 29.33 48.43 -44.15
CA ASN A 270 28.50 49.32 -43.35
C ASN A 270 29.33 50.39 -42.62
N ASN A 271 30.45 50.02 -42.01
CA ASN A 271 31.35 50.99 -41.39
C ASN A 271 31.92 51.97 -42.40
N GLN A 272 32.31 51.50 -43.59
CA GLN A 272 32.82 52.36 -44.66
C GLN A 272 31.74 53.33 -45.15
N ALA A 273 30.52 52.86 -45.36
CA ALA A 273 29.40 53.70 -45.76
C ALA A 273 29.05 54.75 -44.71
N LEU A 274 29.06 54.40 -43.42
CA LEU A 274 28.89 55.37 -42.33
C LEU A 274 29.99 56.44 -42.33
N ILE A 275 31.26 56.06 -42.58
CA ILE A 275 32.36 57.04 -42.66
C ILE A 275 32.19 57.96 -43.88
N MET A 276 31.82 57.39 -45.04
CA MET A 276 31.59 58.13 -46.29
C MET A 276 30.40 59.08 -46.19
N LEU A 277 29.37 58.76 -45.39
CA LEU A 277 28.17 59.59 -45.23
C LEU A 277 28.48 61.05 -44.86
N LYS A 278 29.58 61.29 -44.13
CA LYS A 278 30.00 62.65 -43.71
C LYS A 278 30.68 63.44 -44.83
N THR A 279 31.43 62.78 -45.70
CA THR A 279 32.29 63.45 -46.70
C THR A 279 31.77 63.34 -48.13
N GLN A 280 31.14 62.23 -48.46
CA GLN A 280 30.70 61.81 -49.79
C GLN A 280 29.41 60.98 -49.67
N PRO A 281 28.24 61.63 -49.45
CA PRO A 281 26.99 60.93 -49.23
C PRO A 281 26.54 60.12 -50.46
N GLU A 282 26.79 60.60 -51.67
CA GLU A 282 26.45 59.87 -52.92
C GLU A 282 27.22 58.55 -53.02
N ASP A 283 28.54 58.57 -52.78
CA ASP A 283 29.39 57.38 -52.77
C ASP A 283 28.94 56.38 -51.67
N SER A 284 28.44 56.88 -50.53
CA SER A 284 27.93 56.03 -49.46
C SER A 284 26.65 55.27 -49.87
N ILE A 285 25.78 55.92 -50.64
CA ILE A 285 24.57 55.31 -51.20
C ILE A 285 24.94 54.29 -52.26
N GLU A 286 25.86 54.63 -53.17
CA GLU A 286 26.35 53.69 -54.20
C GLU A 286 26.98 52.45 -53.55
N LYS A 287 27.73 52.63 -52.46
CA LYS A 287 28.38 51.51 -51.76
C LYS A 287 27.38 50.54 -51.14
N ILE A 288 26.33 51.03 -50.46
CA ILE A 288 25.29 50.19 -49.85
C ILE A 288 24.35 49.59 -50.90
N SER A 289 24.13 50.29 -52.02
CA SER A 289 23.29 49.79 -53.12
C SER A 289 24.04 48.85 -54.08
N SER A 290 25.35 48.66 -53.89
CA SER A 290 26.15 47.79 -54.74
C SER A 290 25.71 46.32 -54.69
N ASP A 291 25.79 45.65 -55.84
CA ASP A 291 25.54 44.20 -55.95
C ASP A 291 26.44 43.39 -55.00
N TYR A 292 27.66 43.89 -54.75
CA TYR A 292 28.60 43.28 -53.82
C TYR A 292 28.06 43.26 -52.38
N PHE A 293 27.47 44.36 -51.90
CA PHE A 293 26.85 44.42 -50.58
C PHE A 293 25.68 43.42 -50.44
N TYR A 294 24.79 43.39 -51.44
CA TYR A 294 23.65 42.46 -51.45
C TYR A 294 24.08 41.00 -51.53
N SER A 295 25.13 40.69 -52.29
CA SER A 295 25.72 39.36 -52.39
C SER A 295 26.24 38.87 -51.03
N GLU A 296 27.07 39.68 -50.35
CA GLU A 296 27.61 39.31 -49.03
C GLU A 296 26.48 39.20 -47.97
N LYS A 297 25.49 40.10 -48.02
CA LYS A 297 24.29 40.00 -47.16
C LYS A 297 23.54 38.69 -47.39
N ALA A 298 23.33 38.30 -48.65
CA ALA A 298 22.64 37.06 -48.99
C ALA A 298 23.43 35.81 -48.58
N ILE A 299 24.77 35.83 -48.69
CA ILE A 299 25.63 34.73 -48.23
C ILE A 299 25.49 34.55 -46.71
N PHE A 300 25.49 35.65 -45.94
CA PHE A 300 25.29 35.58 -44.49
C PHE A 300 23.90 35.06 -44.11
N GLN A 301 22.84 35.57 -44.75
CA GLN A 301 21.46 35.10 -44.53
C GLN A 301 21.31 33.60 -44.85
N SER A 302 21.85 33.16 -45.99
CA SER A 302 21.88 31.74 -46.37
C SER A 302 22.60 30.88 -45.33
N GLY A 303 23.68 31.41 -44.72
CA GLY A 303 24.37 30.76 -43.61
C GLY A 303 23.49 30.62 -42.36
N LEU A 304 22.78 31.68 -41.98
CA LEU A 304 21.83 31.65 -40.86
C LEU A 304 20.67 30.66 -41.11
N ASP A 305 20.11 30.64 -42.31
CA ASP A 305 19.05 29.70 -42.68
C ASP A 305 19.52 28.25 -42.57
N LYS A 306 20.75 27.95 -43.01
CA LYS A 306 21.37 26.63 -42.83
C LYS A 306 21.55 26.27 -41.35
N LEU A 307 21.94 27.23 -40.52
CA LEU A 307 22.07 27.03 -39.08
C LEU A 307 20.70 26.75 -38.43
N VAL A 308 19.66 27.49 -38.80
CA VAL A 308 18.27 27.25 -38.35
C VAL A 308 17.80 25.86 -38.76
N ALA A 309 17.96 25.50 -40.04
CA ALA A 309 17.54 24.21 -40.56
C ALA A 309 18.24 23.04 -39.85
N PHE A 310 19.52 23.19 -39.53
CA PHE A 310 20.24 22.18 -38.74
C PHE A 310 19.69 22.06 -37.31
N ILE A 311 19.46 23.18 -36.63
CA ILE A 311 18.95 23.16 -35.25
C ILE A 311 17.56 22.51 -35.23
N GLN A 312 16.69 22.86 -36.18
CA GLN A 312 15.38 22.25 -36.33
C GLN A 312 15.45 20.74 -36.61
N ASN A 313 16.35 20.31 -37.50
CA ASN A 313 16.53 18.89 -37.77
C ASN A 313 17.03 18.13 -36.54
N ARG A 314 17.97 18.71 -35.79
CA ARG A 314 18.51 18.14 -34.55
C ARG A 314 17.47 18.11 -33.42
N GLU A 315 16.59 19.11 -33.36
CA GLU A 315 15.47 19.16 -32.42
C GLU A 315 14.44 18.09 -32.76
N LYS A 316 14.07 17.94 -34.04
CA LYS A 316 13.18 16.88 -34.51
C LYS A 316 13.71 15.47 -34.21
N GLU A 317 15.02 15.25 -34.37
CA GLU A 317 15.65 13.98 -34.01
C GLU A 317 15.54 13.70 -32.50
N LYS A 318 15.79 14.72 -31.67
CA LYS A 318 15.61 14.62 -30.21
C LYS A 318 14.17 14.35 -29.82
N ASP A 319 13.21 15.05 -30.41
CA ASP A 319 11.79 14.84 -30.13
C ASP A 319 11.38 13.39 -30.47
N SER A 320 11.87 12.86 -31.58
CA SER A 320 11.66 11.45 -31.94
C SER A 320 12.29 10.50 -30.92
N GLN A 321 13.48 10.80 -30.39
CA GLN A 321 14.13 10.00 -29.35
C GLN A 321 13.39 10.08 -28.01
N VAL A 322 12.96 11.27 -27.59
CA VAL A 322 12.18 11.48 -26.37
C VAL A 322 10.83 10.76 -26.46
N LEU A 323 10.16 10.84 -27.60
CA LEU A 323 8.93 10.09 -27.86
C LEU A 323 9.17 8.57 -27.80
N GLY A 324 10.28 8.08 -28.37
CA GLY A 324 10.66 6.67 -28.27
C GLY A 324 10.89 6.22 -26.81
N ILE A 325 11.62 7.01 -26.02
CA ILE A 325 11.91 6.71 -24.61
C ILE A 325 10.61 6.70 -23.78
N THR A 326 9.74 7.70 -23.97
CA THR A 326 8.47 7.79 -23.23
C THR A 326 7.50 6.65 -23.58
N LEU A 327 7.49 6.20 -24.85
CA LEU A 327 6.72 5.02 -25.27
C LEU A 327 7.24 3.75 -24.60
N VAL A 328 8.56 3.55 -24.56
CA VAL A 328 9.17 2.42 -23.84
C VAL A 328 8.80 2.46 -22.36
N GLN A 329 8.85 3.64 -21.74
CA GLN A 329 8.44 3.82 -20.35
C GLN A 329 6.97 3.43 -20.11
N LEU A 330 6.05 3.84 -20.98
CA LEU A 330 4.64 3.47 -20.90
C LEU A 330 4.45 1.94 -20.96
N ILE A 331 5.14 1.27 -21.87
CA ILE A 331 5.09 -0.20 -22.00
C ILE A 331 5.60 -0.88 -20.74
N VAL A 332 6.72 -0.42 -20.17
CA VAL A 332 7.27 -0.98 -18.93
C VAL A 332 6.30 -0.80 -17.76
N ILE A 333 5.64 0.36 -17.64
CA ILE A 333 4.60 0.59 -16.62
C ILE A 333 3.43 -0.37 -16.80
N ALA A 334 2.93 -0.54 -18.04
CA ALA A 334 1.80 -1.42 -18.32
C ALA A 334 2.10 -2.89 -17.98
N ILE A 335 3.28 -3.40 -18.37
CA ILE A 335 3.73 -4.75 -18.03
C ILE A 335 3.89 -4.91 -16.51
N SER A 336 4.45 -3.89 -15.84
CA SER A 336 4.63 -3.91 -14.38
C SER A 336 3.28 -3.99 -13.66
N LEU A 337 2.29 -3.20 -14.07
CA LEU A 337 0.94 -3.27 -13.51
C LEU A 337 0.27 -4.63 -13.73
N PHE A 338 0.44 -5.21 -14.92
CA PHE A 338 -0.12 -6.53 -15.26
C PHE A 338 0.48 -7.65 -14.40
N VAL A 339 1.75 -7.55 -14.01
CA VAL A 339 2.40 -8.54 -13.13
C VAL A 339 2.08 -8.28 -11.66
N ILE A 340 2.07 -7.02 -11.22
CA ILE A 340 1.91 -6.65 -9.80
C ILE A 340 0.47 -6.88 -9.33
N MET A 341 -0.54 -6.52 -10.13
CA MET A 341 -1.93 -6.60 -9.71
C MET A 341 -2.37 -8.03 -9.34
N PRO A 342 -2.12 -9.08 -10.14
CA PRO A 342 -2.44 -10.46 -9.76
C PRO A 342 -1.71 -10.92 -8.49
N ILE A 343 -0.46 -10.51 -8.30
CA ILE A 343 0.32 -10.85 -7.10
C ILE A 343 -0.34 -10.24 -5.85
N ILE A 344 -0.77 -8.97 -5.92
CA ILE A 344 -1.46 -8.32 -4.80
C ILE A 344 -2.77 -9.03 -4.49
N VAL A 345 -3.59 -9.33 -5.49
CA VAL A 345 -4.87 -10.05 -5.30
C VAL A 345 -4.62 -11.42 -4.68
N PHE A 346 -3.64 -12.17 -5.19
CA PHE A 346 -3.29 -13.49 -4.66
C PHE A 346 -2.84 -13.43 -3.19
N VAL A 347 -1.95 -12.49 -2.85
CA VAL A 347 -1.49 -12.29 -1.46
C VAL A 347 -2.65 -11.90 -0.55
N PHE A 348 -3.56 -11.03 -1.01
CA PHE A 348 -4.71 -10.57 -0.22
C PHE A 348 -5.74 -11.68 0.01
N THR A 349 -6.17 -12.38 -1.04
CA THR A 349 -7.07 -13.54 -0.93
C THR A 349 -6.48 -14.61 -0.01
N TYR A 350 -5.18 -14.86 -0.13
CA TYR A 350 -4.51 -15.80 0.75
C TYR A 350 -4.48 -15.31 2.20
N ALA A 351 -4.17 -14.04 2.45
CA ALA A 351 -4.17 -13.48 3.80
C ALA A 351 -5.53 -13.65 4.49
N ILE A 352 -6.63 -13.37 3.77
CA ILE A 352 -8.00 -13.60 4.25
C ILE A 352 -8.23 -15.08 4.57
N ASN A 353 -7.89 -15.99 3.65
CA ASN A 353 -8.10 -17.42 3.86
C ASN A 353 -7.30 -17.93 5.06
N ARG A 354 -6.06 -17.47 5.22
CA ARG A 354 -5.22 -17.81 6.36
C ARG A 354 -5.83 -17.30 7.66
N ASP A 355 -6.26 -16.04 7.70
CA ASP A 355 -6.86 -15.45 8.90
C ASP A 355 -8.13 -16.20 9.33
N SER A 356 -8.95 -16.64 8.37
CA SER A 356 -10.11 -17.49 8.66
C SER A 356 -9.74 -18.80 9.34
N LEU A 357 -8.66 -19.45 8.89
CA LEU A 357 -8.15 -20.71 9.45
C LEU A 357 -7.55 -20.50 10.85
N TYR A 358 -6.85 -19.38 11.07
CA TYR A 358 -6.35 -19.02 12.41
C TYR A 358 -7.49 -18.73 13.38
N LEU A 359 -8.51 -17.99 12.95
CA LEU A 359 -9.70 -17.76 13.76
C LEU A 359 -10.42 -19.06 14.08
N GLU A 360 -10.52 -19.99 13.13
CA GLU A 360 -11.11 -21.30 13.37
C GLU A 360 -10.31 -22.11 14.40
N LYS A 361 -8.97 -22.12 14.30
CA LYS A 361 -8.10 -22.78 15.29
C LYS A 361 -8.25 -22.18 16.68
N ILE A 362 -8.33 -20.86 16.79
CA ILE A 362 -8.55 -20.16 18.07
C ILE A 362 -9.93 -20.53 18.62
N ARG A 363 -10.97 -20.53 17.79
CA ARG A 363 -12.33 -20.94 18.20
C ARG A 363 -12.35 -22.39 18.69
N ARG A 364 -11.68 -23.32 18.01
CA ARG A 364 -11.56 -24.73 18.44
C ARG A 364 -10.80 -24.85 19.77
N ALA A 365 -9.68 -24.14 19.93
CA ALA A 365 -8.91 -24.15 21.17
C ALA A 365 -9.74 -23.60 22.34
N ASN A 366 -10.52 -22.55 22.12
CA ASN A 366 -11.37 -21.99 23.16
C ASN A 366 -12.56 -22.90 23.47
N ALA A 367 -13.12 -23.61 22.49
CA ALA A 367 -14.18 -24.59 22.72
C ALA A 367 -13.68 -25.74 23.61
N ILE A 368 -12.46 -26.22 23.39
CA ILE A 368 -11.81 -27.20 24.26
C ILE A 368 -11.71 -26.65 25.69
N MET A 369 -11.28 -25.40 25.88
CA MET A 369 -11.18 -24.78 27.21
C MET A 369 -12.55 -24.68 27.94
N LEU A 370 -13.64 -24.50 27.19
CA LEU A 370 -14.99 -24.56 27.74
C LEU A 370 -15.34 -25.99 28.18
N MET A 371 -15.02 -26.99 27.35
CA MET A 371 -15.22 -28.40 27.73
C MET A 371 -14.43 -28.81 28.97
N ASP A 372 -13.17 -28.39 29.10
CA ASP A 372 -12.37 -28.61 30.30
C ASP A 372 -13.04 -28.00 31.56
N THR A 373 -13.82 -26.92 31.38
CA THR A 373 -14.55 -26.27 32.48
C THR A 373 -15.84 -27.03 32.83
N MET A 374 -16.47 -27.67 31.85
CA MET A 374 -17.65 -28.52 32.05
C MET A 374 -17.28 -29.89 32.65
N GLU A 375 -16.08 -30.39 32.39
CA GLU A 375 -15.59 -31.65 32.93
C GLU A 375 -15.28 -31.58 34.44
N ASP A 376 -14.81 -30.43 34.94
CA ASP A 376 -14.57 -30.21 36.38
C ASP A 376 -15.88 -29.89 37.13
N ASP A 377 -16.32 -30.78 38.01
CA ASP A 377 -17.56 -30.63 38.81
C ASP A 377 -17.67 -29.30 39.58
N GLY A 378 -16.55 -28.81 40.12
CA GLY A 378 -16.52 -27.58 40.93
C GLY A 378 -16.62 -26.33 40.07
N LEU A 379 -15.89 -26.31 38.95
CA LEU A 379 -15.98 -25.22 37.98
C LEU A 379 -17.31 -25.25 37.23
N ARG A 380 -17.83 -26.44 36.90
CA ARG A 380 -19.13 -26.64 36.27
C ARG A 380 -20.26 -26.04 37.10
N ALA A 381 -20.30 -26.33 38.40
CA ALA A 381 -21.31 -25.74 39.30
C ALA A 381 -21.24 -24.20 39.36
N LEU A 382 -20.03 -23.63 39.43
CA LEU A 382 -19.84 -22.17 39.41
C LEU A 382 -20.22 -21.56 38.06
N PHE A 383 -19.92 -22.26 36.97
CA PHE A 383 -20.24 -21.83 35.61
C PHE A 383 -21.74 -21.87 35.36
N LYS A 384 -22.45 -22.89 35.85
CA LYS A 384 -23.92 -22.98 35.82
C LYS A 384 -24.58 -21.74 36.44
N VAL A 385 -24.17 -21.39 37.66
CA VAL A 385 -24.66 -20.19 38.35
C VAL A 385 -24.35 -18.91 37.56
N HIS A 386 -23.19 -18.86 36.89
CA HIS A 386 -22.85 -17.74 36.02
C HIS A 386 -23.76 -17.66 34.78
N CYS A 387 -24.07 -18.79 34.14
CA CYS A 387 -24.98 -18.87 32.99
C CYS A 387 -26.42 -18.50 33.37
N GLU A 388 -26.90 -18.92 34.55
CA GLU A 388 -28.18 -18.47 35.10
C GLU A 388 -28.23 -16.95 35.24
N LYS A 389 -27.15 -16.34 35.73
CA LYS A 389 -27.06 -14.87 35.86
C LYS A 389 -27.02 -14.17 34.51
N GLU A 390 -26.35 -14.73 33.50
CA GLU A 390 -26.27 -14.17 32.14
C GLU A 390 -27.47 -14.56 31.26
N LYS A 391 -28.45 -15.31 31.78
CA LYS A 391 -29.61 -15.83 31.03
C LYS A 391 -29.21 -16.65 29.80
N SER A 392 -28.22 -17.51 29.97
CA SER A 392 -27.72 -18.45 28.96
C SER A 392 -27.71 -19.89 29.48
N ILE A 393 -28.62 -20.19 30.41
CA ILE A 393 -28.70 -21.48 31.10
C ILE A 393 -29.13 -22.62 30.18
N GLU A 394 -29.94 -22.32 29.16
CA GLU A 394 -30.46 -23.26 28.19
C GLU A 394 -29.30 -23.87 27.37
N ASN A 395 -28.37 -23.03 26.93
CA ASN A 395 -27.16 -23.47 26.23
C ASN A 395 -26.25 -24.33 27.13
N TYR A 396 -26.13 -23.98 28.41
CA TYR A 396 -25.38 -24.77 29.38
C TYR A 396 -26.00 -26.16 29.58
N LEU A 397 -27.33 -26.23 29.78
CA LEU A 397 -28.05 -27.47 30.02
C LEU A 397 -28.02 -28.39 28.80
N LEU A 398 -28.10 -27.81 27.60
CA LEU A 398 -27.89 -28.56 26.36
C LEU A 398 -26.50 -29.22 26.33
N LEU A 399 -25.43 -28.46 26.61
CA LEU A 399 -24.06 -29.03 26.64
C LEU A 399 -23.93 -30.13 27.70
N GLU A 400 -24.53 -29.95 28.88
CA GLU A 400 -24.54 -30.95 29.95
C GLU A 400 -25.24 -32.25 29.52
N LYS A 401 -26.39 -32.15 28.84
CA LYS A 401 -27.12 -33.30 28.29
C LYS A 401 -26.36 -34.00 27.15
N ILE A 402 -25.71 -33.23 26.27
CA ILE A 402 -24.85 -33.80 25.21
C ILE A 402 -23.67 -34.56 25.81
N GLN A 403 -23.02 -34.00 26.84
CA GLN A 403 -21.93 -34.68 27.55
C GLN A 403 -22.43 -35.97 28.21
N TYR A 404 -23.62 -35.96 28.80
CA TYR A 404 -24.24 -37.16 29.36
C TYR A 404 -24.52 -38.23 28.29
N TYR A 405 -25.07 -37.84 27.13
CA TYR A 405 -25.25 -38.75 26.00
C TYR A 405 -23.93 -39.38 25.55
N ARG A 406 -22.84 -38.59 25.49
CA ARG A 406 -21.51 -39.09 25.13
C ARG A 406 -21.00 -40.13 26.14
N THR A 407 -21.17 -39.90 27.44
CA THR A 407 -20.80 -40.93 28.44
C THR A 407 -21.58 -42.23 28.29
N LEU A 408 -22.84 -42.17 27.83
CA LEU A 408 -23.62 -43.37 27.50
C LEU A 408 -23.10 -44.06 26.23
N CYS A 409 -22.62 -43.31 25.24
CA CYS A 409 -21.98 -43.86 24.06
C CYS A 409 -20.67 -44.58 24.39
N GLU A 410 -19.80 -43.96 25.20
CA GLU A 410 -18.55 -44.58 25.67
C GLU A 410 -18.84 -45.88 26.45
N ARG A 411 -19.83 -45.85 27.35
CA ARG A 411 -20.27 -47.05 28.07
C ARG A 411 -20.82 -48.13 27.13
N SER A 412 -21.60 -47.75 26.12
CA SER A 412 -22.14 -48.67 25.11
C SER A 412 -21.01 -49.35 24.33
N ILE A 413 -20.00 -48.59 23.91
CA ILE A 413 -18.81 -49.11 23.22
C ILE A 413 -18.02 -50.05 24.12
N ASP A 414 -17.81 -49.70 25.39
CA ASP A 414 -17.15 -50.57 26.36
C ASP A 414 -17.90 -51.91 26.55
N LEU A 415 -19.24 -51.87 26.58
CA LEU A 415 -20.07 -53.07 26.67
C LEU A 415 -19.99 -53.91 25.40
N GLN A 416 -20.02 -53.30 24.21
CA GLN A 416 -19.81 -54.01 22.94
C GLN A 416 -18.42 -54.66 22.90
N MET A 417 -17.38 -53.94 23.32
CA MET A 417 -16.02 -54.47 23.36
C MET A 417 -15.91 -55.67 24.31
N ARG A 418 -16.63 -55.68 25.43
CA ARG A 418 -16.69 -56.84 26.33
C ARG A 418 -17.51 -57.99 25.73
N LEU A 419 -18.64 -57.70 25.11
CA LEU A 419 -19.53 -58.70 24.53
C LEU A 419 -18.86 -59.44 23.35
N PHE A 420 -18.28 -58.70 22.41
CA PHE A 420 -17.67 -59.25 21.19
C PHE A 420 -16.18 -59.55 21.32
N GLY A 421 -15.47 -58.89 22.25
CA GLY A 421 -14.04 -59.13 22.49
C GLY A 421 -13.76 -60.41 23.25
N GLN A 422 -14.72 -60.93 24.00
CA GLN A 422 -14.56 -62.15 24.80
C GLN A 422 -14.79 -63.44 23.99
N GLU A 423 -15.60 -63.39 22.92
CA GLU A 423 -15.89 -64.55 22.06
C GLU A 423 -14.68 -65.01 21.25
N ASN A 424 -13.74 -64.11 20.92
CA ASN A 424 -12.52 -64.45 20.16
C ASN A 424 -11.41 -65.11 20.99
N ASN A 425 -11.47 -65.08 22.32
CA ASN A 425 -10.48 -65.73 23.20
C ASN A 425 -10.98 -67.04 23.85
N ALA A 426 -12.25 -67.40 23.66
CA ALA A 426 -12.84 -68.62 24.21
C ALA A 426 -13.01 -69.76 23.18
N LEU A 427 -12.68 -69.53 21.91
CA LEU A 427 -12.92 -70.46 20.79
C LEU A 427 -11.68 -71.24 20.32
N SER A 428 -10.53 -71.10 20.98
CA SER A 428 -9.29 -71.77 20.56
C SER A 428 -8.99 -73.12 21.23
N ASP A 429 -9.82 -73.62 22.17
CA ASP A 429 -9.45 -74.83 22.95
C ASP A 429 -10.51 -75.95 23.06
N ILE A 430 -11.59 -75.93 22.26
CA ILE A 430 -12.51 -77.08 22.22
C ILE A 430 -12.66 -77.56 20.78
N SER A 431 -11.63 -78.30 20.37
CA SER A 431 -11.69 -79.26 19.28
C SER A 431 -12.39 -80.53 19.75
N SER A 432 -13.29 -81.01 18.87
CA SER A 432 -13.75 -82.40 18.64
C SER A 432 -14.45 -83.15 19.79
N ASP A 433 -15.75 -83.44 19.65
CA ASP A 433 -16.18 -84.66 18.93
C ASP A 433 -17.72 -84.86 18.91
N ILE A 434 -18.19 -85.54 17.85
CA ILE A 434 -19.44 -86.33 17.70
C ILE A 434 -20.74 -85.63 17.24
N SER A 435 -21.00 -85.83 15.93
CA SER A 435 -22.18 -86.41 15.28
C SER A 435 -23.63 -86.12 15.70
N ALA A 436 -24.37 -85.72 14.66
CA ALA A 436 -25.64 -86.27 14.17
C ALA A 436 -26.97 -85.93 14.87
N GLU A 437 -27.83 -85.33 14.04
CA GLU A 437 -29.27 -85.53 13.89
C GLU A 437 -30.24 -85.24 15.04
N SER A 438 -31.07 -84.22 14.73
CA SER A 438 -32.54 -84.19 14.84
C SER A 438 -33.18 -83.37 15.95
N ALA A 439 -34.26 -82.71 15.51
CA ALA A 439 -35.43 -82.25 16.25
C ALA A 439 -35.31 -81.00 17.15
N GLN A 440 -35.88 -79.92 16.61
CA GLN A 440 -36.83 -79.03 17.29
C GLN A 440 -36.81 -79.05 18.83
N SER A 441 -36.13 -78.07 19.42
CA SER A 441 -36.70 -77.40 20.59
C SER A 441 -36.24 -75.95 20.60
N SER A 442 -37.21 -75.05 20.56
CA SER A 442 -37.09 -73.62 20.82
C SER A 442 -36.64 -73.40 22.28
N LYS A 443 -35.39 -73.71 22.59
CA LYS A 443 -34.75 -73.27 23.83
C LYS A 443 -34.56 -71.77 23.71
N LYS A 444 -35.37 -71.00 24.44
CA LYS A 444 -35.10 -69.59 24.78
C LYS A 444 -33.63 -69.49 25.17
N LYS A 445 -32.80 -68.97 24.26
CA LYS A 445 -31.41 -68.60 24.52
C LYS A 445 -31.50 -67.63 25.69
N LYS A 446 -30.96 -68.02 26.84
CA LYS A 446 -30.98 -67.20 28.05
C LYS A 446 -30.09 -66.01 27.74
N GLU A 447 -30.71 -64.89 27.41
CA GLU A 447 -30.07 -63.60 27.09
C GLU A 447 -28.97 -63.33 28.13
N SER A 448 -27.77 -63.05 27.64
CA SER A 448 -26.63 -62.83 28.50
C SER A 448 -26.89 -61.59 29.36
N PRO A 449 -26.53 -61.57 30.65
CA PRO A 449 -26.65 -60.36 31.48
C PRO A 449 -26.02 -59.12 30.85
N LEU A 450 -24.96 -59.29 30.04
CA LEU A 450 -24.32 -58.20 29.28
C LEU A 450 -25.16 -57.70 28.10
N GLU A 451 -25.86 -58.58 27.38
CA GLU A 451 -26.76 -58.20 26.28
C GLU A 451 -27.92 -57.36 26.81
N ARG A 452 -28.46 -57.73 27.98
CA ARG A 452 -29.48 -56.95 28.67
C ARG A 452 -28.96 -55.58 29.10
N GLU A 453 -27.77 -55.50 29.70
CA GLU A 453 -27.18 -54.22 30.09
C GLU A 453 -26.93 -53.31 28.87
N TYR A 454 -26.47 -53.89 27.77
CA TYR A 454 -26.27 -53.18 26.51
C TYR A 454 -27.59 -52.61 25.95
N ALA A 455 -28.65 -53.42 25.89
CA ALA A 455 -29.97 -52.98 25.46
C ALA A 455 -30.55 -51.87 26.37
N GLU A 456 -30.33 -51.97 27.69
CA GLU A 456 -30.72 -50.94 28.64
C GLU A 456 -29.94 -49.61 28.43
N VAL A 457 -28.65 -49.68 28.04
CA VAL A 457 -27.85 -48.48 27.71
C VAL A 457 -28.28 -47.86 26.38
N GLU A 458 -28.53 -48.64 25.34
CA GLU A 458 -29.04 -48.10 24.05
C GLU A 458 -30.44 -47.48 24.21
N ALA A 459 -31.32 -48.08 25.01
CA ALA A 459 -32.62 -47.50 25.32
C ALA A 459 -32.48 -46.13 26.01
N LYS A 460 -31.55 -46.01 26.97
CA LYS A 460 -31.23 -44.73 27.63
C LYS A 460 -30.60 -43.72 26.70
N LYS A 461 -29.72 -44.15 25.77
CA LYS A 461 -29.16 -43.25 24.74
C LYS A 461 -30.27 -42.64 23.90
N TYR A 462 -31.24 -43.45 23.47
CA TYR A 462 -32.38 -42.98 22.71
C TYR A 462 -33.26 -42.03 23.52
N GLU A 463 -33.56 -42.36 24.77
CA GLU A 463 -34.32 -41.50 25.68
C GLU A 463 -33.67 -40.12 25.83
N VAL A 464 -32.37 -40.08 26.14
CA VAL A 464 -31.62 -38.82 26.27
C VAL A 464 -31.53 -38.06 24.96
N ALA A 465 -31.32 -38.75 23.83
CA ALA A 465 -31.27 -38.09 22.53
C ALA A 465 -32.62 -37.50 22.13
N PHE A 466 -33.72 -38.18 22.47
CA PHE A 466 -35.08 -37.71 22.26
C PHE A 466 -35.38 -36.51 23.17
N GLU A 467 -35.00 -36.54 24.45
CA GLU A 467 -35.10 -35.40 25.36
C GLU A 467 -34.36 -34.17 24.81
N ILE A 468 -33.10 -34.35 24.37
CA ILE A 468 -32.31 -33.27 23.75
C ILE A 468 -33.09 -32.66 22.58
N PHE A 469 -33.66 -33.50 21.73
CA PHE A 469 -34.42 -33.05 20.57
C PHE A 469 -35.68 -32.26 20.98
N THR A 470 -36.53 -32.81 21.83
CA THR A 470 -37.82 -32.19 22.19
C THR A 470 -37.67 -30.97 23.10
N GLU A 471 -36.71 -30.98 24.02
CA GLU A 471 -36.56 -29.92 25.03
C GLU A 471 -35.76 -28.72 24.49
N PHE A 472 -34.71 -28.97 23.70
CA PHE A 472 -33.74 -27.95 23.29
C PHE A 472 -33.72 -27.64 21.79
N LEU A 473 -34.02 -28.60 20.92
CA LEU A 473 -33.91 -28.42 19.46
C LEU A 473 -35.25 -28.06 18.80
N GLU A 474 -36.34 -28.57 19.35
CA GLU A 474 -37.68 -28.27 18.84
C GLU A 474 -38.07 -26.82 19.16
N VAL A 475 -38.64 -26.12 18.18
CA VAL A 475 -39.01 -24.71 18.31
C VAL A 475 -40.05 -24.48 19.43
N THR A 476 -40.83 -25.52 19.74
CA THR A 476 -41.83 -25.53 20.82
C THR A 476 -41.28 -26.01 22.16
N GLY A 477 -39.99 -26.37 22.24
CA GLY A 477 -39.35 -26.84 23.47
C GLY A 477 -39.24 -25.75 24.53
N ASP A 478 -39.37 -26.14 25.80
CA ASP A 478 -39.33 -25.22 26.96
C ASP A 478 -37.96 -24.51 27.10
N MET A 479 -36.88 -25.13 26.61
CA MET A 479 -35.52 -24.60 26.62
C MET A 479 -34.92 -24.52 25.22
N ALA A 480 -35.75 -24.20 24.22
CA ALA A 480 -35.33 -24.11 22.84
C ALA A 480 -34.14 -23.15 22.67
N VAL A 481 -33.04 -23.66 22.14
CA VAL A 481 -31.83 -22.89 21.85
C VAL A 481 -31.78 -22.49 20.37
N ASN A 482 -31.15 -21.35 20.07
CA ASN A 482 -31.07 -20.82 18.72
C ASN A 482 -29.99 -21.55 17.89
N ILE A 483 -30.40 -22.58 17.15
CA ILE A 483 -29.52 -23.39 16.29
C ILE A 483 -30.04 -23.41 14.85
N SER A 484 -29.14 -23.68 13.90
CA SER A 484 -29.48 -23.94 12.50
C SER A 484 -30.46 -25.10 12.33
N HIS A 485 -31.55 -24.87 11.59
CA HIS A 485 -32.57 -25.88 11.26
C HIS A 485 -31.97 -27.12 10.58
N VAL A 486 -30.88 -26.96 9.81
CA VAL A 486 -30.21 -28.07 9.13
C VAL A 486 -29.63 -29.08 10.13
N LEU A 487 -29.13 -28.61 11.28
CA LEU A 487 -28.62 -29.51 12.33
C LEU A 487 -29.76 -30.21 13.05
N VAL A 488 -30.85 -29.48 13.31
CA VAL A 488 -32.05 -30.05 13.92
C VAL A 488 -32.61 -31.17 13.04
N ASP A 489 -32.75 -30.94 11.74
CA ASP A 489 -33.19 -31.95 10.78
C ASP A 489 -32.24 -33.15 10.71
N SER A 490 -30.92 -32.92 10.79
CA SER A 490 -29.94 -34.00 10.78
C SER A 490 -30.03 -34.89 12.03
N VAL A 491 -30.33 -34.32 13.20
CA VAL A 491 -30.55 -35.09 14.44
C VAL A 491 -31.88 -35.84 14.33
N LYS A 492 -32.93 -35.16 13.86
CA LYS A 492 -34.26 -35.74 13.65
C LYS A 492 -34.24 -36.96 12.73
N ASP A 493 -33.59 -36.85 11.57
CA ASP A 493 -33.46 -37.95 10.61
C ASP A 493 -32.77 -39.18 11.22
N LYS A 494 -31.75 -38.97 12.07
CA LYS A 494 -31.08 -40.07 12.79
C LYS A 494 -32.00 -40.71 13.84
N LEU A 495 -32.79 -39.93 14.56
CA LEU A 495 -33.78 -40.42 15.53
C LEU A 495 -34.92 -41.19 14.85
N ASP A 496 -35.45 -40.66 13.75
CA ASP A 496 -36.52 -41.28 12.96
C ASP A 496 -36.05 -42.63 12.40
N LYS A 497 -34.83 -42.71 11.84
CA LYS A 497 -34.24 -43.97 11.38
C LYS A 497 -34.07 -45.01 12.48
N PHE A 498 -33.73 -44.59 13.69
CA PHE A 498 -33.63 -45.49 14.82
C PHE A 498 -35.01 -45.99 15.25
N ASN A 499 -36.00 -45.11 15.31
CA ASN A 499 -37.39 -45.45 15.65
C ASN A 499 -38.04 -46.40 14.63
N ASP A 500 -37.76 -46.18 13.34
CA ASP A 500 -38.16 -47.05 12.23
C ASP A 500 -37.38 -48.37 12.18
N LYS A 501 -36.41 -48.57 13.09
CA LYS A 501 -35.50 -49.73 13.16
C LYS A 501 -34.67 -49.92 11.89
N GLN A 502 -34.41 -48.83 11.16
CA GLN A 502 -33.50 -48.82 10.01
C GLN A 502 -32.04 -48.85 10.45
N ILE A 503 -31.75 -48.32 11.65
CA ILE A 503 -30.46 -48.44 12.33
C ILE A 503 -30.67 -49.09 13.70
N GLU A 504 -29.78 -50.01 14.08
CA GLU A 504 -29.86 -50.73 15.36
C GLU A 504 -29.21 -49.94 16.51
N THR A 505 -28.31 -49.01 16.20
CA THR A 505 -27.54 -48.24 17.18
C THR A 505 -27.50 -46.77 16.81
N LEU A 506 -27.59 -45.90 17.82
CA LEU A 506 -27.45 -44.46 17.60
C LEU A 506 -25.98 -44.07 17.41
N PRO A 507 -25.65 -43.24 16.41
CA PRO A 507 -24.30 -42.76 16.18
C PRO A 507 -23.76 -41.94 17.36
N GLU A 508 -22.50 -42.17 17.74
CA GLU A 508 -21.80 -41.40 18.78
C GLU A 508 -21.64 -39.92 18.36
N ASP A 509 -21.40 -39.67 17.08
CA ASP A 509 -21.09 -38.36 16.54
C ASP A 509 -22.32 -37.48 16.25
N MET A 510 -23.51 -37.95 16.59
CA MET A 510 -24.78 -37.28 16.23
C MET A 510 -24.85 -35.84 16.72
N PHE A 511 -24.31 -35.56 17.90
CA PHE A 511 -24.33 -34.23 18.51
C PHE A 511 -23.00 -33.46 18.38
N ASN A 512 -21.96 -34.01 17.73
CA ASN A 512 -20.64 -33.37 17.69
C ASN A 512 -20.62 -32.00 17.00
N ILE A 513 -21.45 -31.80 15.98
CA ILE A 513 -21.55 -30.50 15.29
C ILE A 513 -22.35 -29.53 16.14
N LEU A 514 -23.45 -30.00 16.72
CA LEU A 514 -24.30 -29.24 17.63
C LEU A 514 -23.51 -28.73 18.83
N GLU A 515 -22.80 -29.62 19.51
CA GLU A 515 -21.92 -29.32 20.64
C GLU A 515 -20.92 -28.21 20.31
N LYS A 516 -20.26 -28.29 19.14
CA LYS A 516 -19.30 -27.27 18.69
C LYS A 516 -19.95 -25.92 18.46
N GLU A 517 -21.15 -25.88 17.89
CA GLU A 517 -21.89 -24.62 17.69
C GLU A 517 -22.33 -24.02 19.02
N THR A 518 -22.89 -24.83 19.92
CA THR A 518 -23.29 -24.37 21.25
C THR A 518 -22.10 -23.87 22.06
N CYS A 519 -20.95 -24.55 22.00
CA CYS A 519 -19.71 -24.07 22.62
C CYS A 519 -19.24 -22.73 22.04
N LEU A 520 -19.40 -22.51 20.74
CA LEU A 520 -19.05 -21.25 20.09
C LEU A 520 -19.97 -20.12 20.54
N VAL A 521 -21.27 -20.37 20.67
CA VAL A 521 -22.25 -19.41 21.20
C VAL A 521 -21.95 -19.05 22.66
N MET A 522 -21.58 -20.03 23.48
CA MET A 522 -21.25 -19.84 24.89
C MET A 522 -19.88 -19.23 25.15
N MET A 523 -19.09 -18.94 24.11
CA MET A 523 -17.70 -18.50 24.26
C MET A 523 -17.57 -17.17 24.99
N ASP A 524 -18.44 -16.21 24.72
CA ASP A 524 -18.42 -14.90 25.38
C ASP A 524 -18.77 -15.03 26.87
N THR A 525 -19.83 -15.78 27.19
CA THR A 525 -20.21 -16.10 28.58
C THR A 525 -19.08 -16.83 29.31
N HIS A 526 -18.40 -17.79 28.66
CA HIS A 526 -17.26 -18.49 29.26
C HIS A 526 -16.07 -17.56 29.54
N HIS A 527 -15.76 -16.66 28.60
CA HIS A 527 -14.70 -15.69 28.79
C HIS A 527 -15.01 -14.73 29.96
N ARG A 528 -16.24 -14.22 30.05
CA ARG A 528 -16.70 -13.39 31.18
C ARG A 528 -16.69 -14.15 32.49
N PHE A 529 -17.05 -15.43 32.48
CA PHE A 529 -16.91 -16.30 33.64
C PHE A 529 -15.46 -16.39 34.11
N LYS A 530 -14.49 -16.66 33.22
CA LYS A 530 -13.06 -16.70 33.57
C LYS A 530 -12.57 -15.35 34.12
N GLN A 531 -13.00 -14.23 33.55
CA GLN A 531 -12.70 -12.90 34.09
C GLN A 531 -13.26 -12.71 35.50
N SER A 532 -14.50 -13.14 35.74
CA SER A 532 -15.13 -13.06 37.06
C SER A 532 -14.40 -13.92 38.10
N LEU A 533 -13.89 -15.09 37.72
CA LEU A 533 -13.07 -15.93 38.59
C LEU A 533 -11.72 -15.30 38.90
N ALA A 534 -11.06 -14.71 37.91
CA ALA A 534 -9.79 -14.01 38.10
C ALA A 534 -9.96 -12.84 39.08
N PHE A 535 -11.02 -12.04 38.91
CA PHE A 535 -11.36 -10.94 39.80
C PHE A 535 -11.65 -11.41 41.23
N GLN A 536 -12.42 -12.49 41.41
CA GLN A 536 -12.67 -13.07 42.74
C GLN A 536 -11.38 -13.56 43.41
N ARG A 537 -10.45 -14.14 42.65
CA ARG A 537 -9.14 -14.56 43.18
C ARG A 537 -8.32 -13.34 43.62
N GLU A 538 -8.29 -12.27 42.83
CA GLU A 538 -7.60 -11.03 43.16
C GLU A 538 -8.18 -10.37 44.43
N MET A 539 -9.51 -10.26 44.54
CA MET A 539 -10.16 -9.74 45.74
C MET A 539 -9.88 -10.56 47.00
N LYS A 540 -9.86 -11.91 46.89
CA LYS A 540 -9.51 -12.78 48.03
C LYS A 540 -8.07 -12.58 48.46
N ILE A 541 -7.15 -12.44 47.50
CA ILE A 541 -5.73 -12.16 47.79
C ILE A 541 -5.59 -10.80 48.48
N ASP A 542 -6.29 -9.77 48.00
CA ASP A 542 -6.22 -8.43 48.58
C ASP A 542 -6.85 -8.37 49.97
N LYS A 543 -7.96 -9.10 50.20
CA LYS A 543 -8.52 -9.28 51.54
C LYS A 543 -7.49 -9.89 52.51
N ILE A 544 -6.79 -10.95 52.08
CA ILE A 544 -5.72 -11.58 52.87
C ILE A 544 -4.56 -10.61 53.14
N LYS A 545 -4.13 -9.82 52.15
CA LYS A 545 -3.07 -8.81 52.32
C LYS A 545 -3.49 -7.74 53.33
N VAL A 546 -4.71 -7.22 53.22
CA VAL A 546 -5.26 -6.22 54.14
C VAL A 546 -5.33 -6.78 55.56
N ASP A 547 -5.82 -8.00 55.73
CA ASP A 547 -5.90 -8.64 57.06
C ASP A 547 -4.51 -8.89 57.67
N LYS A 548 -3.51 -9.25 56.86
CA LYS A 548 -2.10 -9.34 57.30
C LYS A 548 -1.55 -7.99 57.75
N LEU A 549 -1.83 -6.91 57.03
CA LEU A 549 -1.41 -5.56 57.41
C LEU A 549 -2.08 -5.08 58.71
N LYS A 550 -3.37 -5.39 58.89
CA LYS A 550 -4.09 -5.10 60.13
C LYS A 550 -3.50 -5.86 61.31
N LYS A 551 -3.20 -7.16 61.16
CA LYS A 551 -2.54 -7.97 62.20
C LYS A 551 -1.14 -7.46 62.54
N LYS A 552 -0.36 -7.01 61.55
CA LYS A 552 0.97 -6.44 61.81
C LYS A 552 0.89 -5.14 62.63
N LYS A 553 -0.05 -4.25 62.31
CA LYS A 553 -0.27 -3.01 63.09
C LYS A 553 -0.79 -3.26 64.51
N GLY A 554 -1.53 -4.34 64.73
CA GLY A 554 -2.05 -4.71 66.06
C GLY A 554 -1.00 -5.28 67.02
N ASN A 555 0.18 -5.68 66.55
CA ASN A 555 1.27 -6.22 67.38
C ASN A 555 2.38 -5.19 67.68
N GLU A 556 2.28 -3.96 67.15
CA GLU A 556 3.20 -2.85 67.42
C GLU A 556 2.66 -1.86 68.49
N PHE A 557 1.57 -2.24 69.17
CA PHE A 557 1.04 -1.62 70.38
C PHE A 557 0.95 -2.69 71.48
#